data_AF-W7RE43-F1
#
_entry.id   AF-W7RE43-F1
#
_cell.length_a   1.000
_cell.length_b   1.000
_cell.length_c   1.000
_cell.angle_alpha   90.00
_cell.angle_beta   90.00
_cell.angle_gamma   90.00
#
_symmetry.space_group_name_H-M   'P 1'
#
loop_
_entity.id
_entity.type
_entity.pdbx_description
1 polymer ?
#
loop_
_entity_poly.entity_id
_entity_poly.type
_entity_poly.pdbx_seq_one_letter_code
_entity_poly.pdbx_strand_id
1 'polypeptide(L)'
;MVITGGIILNLNDHSSSFPSRKISWKGTTLLLVFGVIFIASTLRMPLTVVGPIVSFIRDDLGISNVLAGFLTTIPLLAFAIISPFAPVVARKLGLELTLFLSTILLALGIVLRSLGTTGLLVFGTVLIGVAISFGNVLIPGLLKLKFPYHVGLLMAFFTMSMNLTAGLGAGISYPIANSSLGWQGALAVALILVVLTILIWIPQLKLNKPKPATTSKKTGKPLWKSPVTWAVTGAMGLQSLLFYTTAAWIPEIYIAQGLAPDKAGWMFSIMQFSQVPMALVVPIIAGKMTSQRPLVLMFTSFYLVGFVGVVMEWTTMGILWMILLGLAGGASFALAMMFFTLRTRTAFEAADLSGFAQSLGYLFAAIGPILFGYLHDLFGGWNIAGWLFVVVAMTLFLCSMRASKDEYVH
;
A
#
# COMPACT_ATOMS: atom_id res chain seq x y z
N MET A 1 -9.65 74.65 -6.22
CA MET A 1 -11.08 74.70 -6.58
C MET A 1 -11.28 73.72 -7.74
N VAL A 2 -12.10 72.67 -7.56
CA VAL A 2 -12.55 71.63 -8.55
C VAL A 2 -11.45 70.62 -8.97
N ILE A 3 -11.34 69.40 -8.39
CA ILE A 3 -12.07 68.11 -8.60
C ILE A 3 -12.13 67.63 -10.07
N THR A 4 -11.48 66.50 -10.38
CA THR A 4 -12.08 65.34 -11.11
C THR A 4 -11.09 64.17 -11.28
N GLY A 5 -11.58 62.94 -11.12
CA GLY A 5 -10.92 61.74 -11.66
C GLY A 5 -10.59 60.62 -10.67
N GLY A 6 -11.60 60.06 -10.01
CA GLY A 6 -11.43 58.82 -9.23
C GLY A 6 -11.22 57.60 -10.12
N ILE A 7 -10.20 56.80 -9.82
CA ILE A 7 -10.14 55.38 -10.18
C ILE A 7 -9.99 54.62 -8.87
N ILE A 8 -11.12 54.07 -8.41
CA ILE A 8 -11.16 53.07 -7.35
C ILE A 8 -10.65 51.77 -7.99
N LEU A 9 -9.37 51.46 -7.79
CA LEU A 9 -8.84 50.13 -8.07
C LEU A 9 -9.43 49.16 -7.05
N ASN A 10 -10.43 48.42 -7.52
CA ASN A 10 -11.10 47.36 -6.79
C ASN A 10 -10.08 46.23 -6.53
N LEU A 11 -9.43 46.27 -5.37
CA LEU A 11 -8.64 45.17 -4.81
C LEU A 11 -9.61 44.06 -4.40
N ASN A 12 -10.15 43.35 -5.39
CA ASN A 12 -10.75 42.04 -5.15
C ASN A 12 -9.62 41.10 -4.75
N ASP A 13 -9.54 40.93 -3.44
CA ASP A 13 -8.69 40.06 -2.66
C ASP A 13 -8.84 38.62 -3.15
N HIS A 14 -8.07 38.25 -4.19
CA HIS A 14 -7.74 36.87 -4.47
C HIS A 14 -6.85 36.39 -3.33
N SER A 15 -7.49 36.01 -2.23
CA SER A 15 -6.89 35.32 -1.09
C SER A 15 -6.06 34.15 -1.62
N SER A 16 -4.76 34.42 -1.70
CA SER A 16 -3.73 33.42 -1.88
C SER A 16 -3.86 32.48 -0.70
N SER A 17 -4.43 31.30 -0.94
CA SER A 17 -4.62 30.25 0.06
C SER A 17 -3.24 29.70 0.45
N PHE A 18 -2.50 30.44 1.26
CA PHE A 18 -1.35 29.89 1.96
C PHE A 18 -1.86 28.73 2.82
N PRO A 19 -1.24 27.54 2.75
CA PRO A 19 -1.67 26.42 3.56
C PRO A 19 -1.55 26.83 5.05
N SER A 20 -2.67 26.85 5.77
CA SER A 20 -2.70 27.24 7.17
C SER A 20 -2.07 26.15 8.03
N ARG A 21 -1.28 26.55 9.03
CA ARG A 21 -0.64 25.64 9.99
C ARG A 21 -1.65 24.88 10.87
N LYS A 22 -2.90 25.36 10.95
CA LYS A 22 -4.03 24.70 11.62
C LYS A 22 -4.93 24.04 10.57
N ILE A 23 -5.30 22.77 10.74
CA ILE A 23 -6.38 22.16 9.94
C ILE A 23 -7.67 22.89 10.27
N SER A 24 -8.22 23.65 9.32
CA SER A 24 -9.63 24.03 9.43
C SER A 24 -10.45 22.79 9.08
N TRP A 25 -11.02 22.15 10.11
CA TRP A 25 -11.94 21.01 9.98
C TRP A 25 -13.30 21.48 9.44
N LYS A 26 -13.30 22.17 8.30
CA LYS A 26 -14.53 22.44 7.55
C LYS A 26 -15.05 21.11 6.99
N GLY A 27 -16.37 21.01 6.77
CA GLY A 27 -17.01 19.78 6.26
C GLY A 27 -16.34 19.21 4.99
N THR A 28 -15.86 20.07 4.10
CA THR A 28 -15.12 19.66 2.88
C THR A 28 -13.78 18.97 3.18
N THR A 29 -13.04 19.42 4.20
CA THR A 29 -11.78 18.80 4.63
C THR A 29 -12.03 17.43 5.24
N LEU A 30 -13.03 17.32 6.13
CA LEU A 30 -13.45 16.05 6.72
C LEU A 30 -13.86 15.06 5.63
N LEU A 31 -14.71 15.49 4.70
CA LEU A 31 -15.16 14.66 3.59
C LEU A 31 -13.99 14.12 2.75
N LEU A 32 -12.93 14.91 2.58
CA LEU A 32 -11.76 14.47 1.81
C LEU A 32 -10.92 13.46 2.59
N VAL A 33 -10.68 13.71 3.88
CA VAL A 33 -9.97 12.76 4.74
C VAL A 33 -10.73 11.43 4.80
N PHE A 34 -12.05 11.48 5.00
CA PHE A 34 -12.91 10.28 4.93
C PHE A 34 -12.81 9.61 3.55
N GLY A 35 -12.93 10.36 2.46
CA GLY A 35 -12.77 9.81 1.12
C GLY A 35 -11.43 9.09 0.92
N VAL A 36 -10.33 9.66 1.41
CA VAL A 36 -8.99 9.04 1.32
C VAL A 36 -8.92 7.77 2.15
N ILE A 37 -9.48 7.76 3.35
CA ILE A 37 -9.56 6.56 4.22
C ILE A 37 -10.37 5.46 3.53
N PHE A 38 -11.51 5.79 2.92
CA PHE A 38 -12.32 4.83 2.18
C PHE A 38 -11.58 4.27 0.96
N ILE A 39 -10.94 5.13 0.15
CA ILE A 39 -10.06 4.68 -0.94
C ILE A 39 -8.98 3.75 -0.38
N ALA A 40 -8.25 4.16 0.66
CA ALA A 40 -7.18 3.37 1.28
C ALA A 40 -7.69 1.97 1.67
N SER A 41 -8.85 1.89 2.30
CA SER A 41 -9.49 0.63 2.68
C SER A 41 -9.66 -0.32 1.47
N THR A 42 -10.06 0.23 0.32
CA THR A 42 -10.25 -0.56 -0.91
C THR A 42 -8.95 -1.00 -1.59
N LEU A 43 -7.80 -0.38 -1.27
CA LEU A 43 -6.52 -0.70 -1.92
C LEU A 43 -5.89 -2.00 -1.42
N ARG A 44 -6.40 -2.59 -0.34
CA ARG A 44 -5.76 -3.74 0.31
C ARG A 44 -6.68 -4.94 0.44
N MET A 45 -7.93 -4.72 0.87
CA MET A 45 -8.92 -5.77 1.09
C MET A 45 -9.11 -6.71 -0.13
N PRO A 46 -9.26 -6.24 -1.38
CA PRO A 46 -9.44 -7.13 -2.54
C PRO A 46 -8.27 -8.07 -2.84
N LEU A 47 -7.08 -7.76 -2.29
CA LEU A 47 -5.88 -8.58 -2.46
C LEU A 47 -5.78 -9.66 -1.37
N THR A 48 -6.12 -9.33 -0.12
CA THR A 48 -5.94 -10.24 1.01
C THR A 48 -7.09 -11.23 1.19
N VAL A 49 -8.27 -10.95 0.63
CA VAL A 49 -9.43 -11.87 0.62
C VAL A 49 -9.11 -13.18 -0.11
N VAL A 50 -8.19 -13.14 -1.07
CA VAL A 50 -7.88 -14.27 -1.97
C VAL A 50 -7.20 -15.41 -1.23
N GLY A 51 -6.19 -15.09 -0.42
CA GLY A 51 -5.30 -16.07 0.23
C GLY A 51 -6.04 -17.17 0.99
N PRO A 52 -6.93 -16.82 1.93
CA PRO A 52 -7.67 -17.81 2.73
C PRO A 52 -8.63 -18.70 1.94
N ILE A 53 -9.01 -18.31 0.72
CA ILE A 53 -10.02 -19.00 -0.08
C ILE A 53 -9.45 -19.58 -1.39
N VAL A 54 -8.13 -19.56 -1.58
CA VAL A 54 -7.48 -20.07 -2.80
C VAL A 54 -7.85 -21.53 -3.08
N SER A 55 -7.93 -22.36 -2.03
CA SER A 55 -8.32 -23.78 -2.16
C SER A 55 -9.73 -23.93 -2.75
N PHE A 56 -10.71 -23.17 -2.26
CA PHE A 56 -12.07 -23.20 -2.78
C PHE A 56 -12.13 -22.82 -4.27
N ILE A 57 -11.41 -21.76 -4.66
CA ILE A 57 -11.32 -21.33 -6.06
C ILE A 57 -10.67 -22.43 -6.92
N ARG A 58 -9.62 -23.07 -6.40
CA ARG A 58 -8.89 -24.13 -7.08
C ARG A 58 -9.76 -25.34 -7.36
N ASP A 59 -10.45 -25.81 -6.33
CA ASP A 59 -11.21 -27.05 -6.37
C ASP A 59 -12.50 -26.88 -7.21
N ASP A 60 -13.13 -25.70 -7.19
CA ASP A 60 -14.33 -25.40 -7.99
C ASP A 60 -14.03 -25.16 -9.48
N LEU A 61 -12.93 -24.45 -9.80
CA LEU A 61 -12.57 -24.13 -11.19
C LEU A 61 -11.63 -25.14 -11.84
N GLY A 62 -11.17 -26.16 -11.10
CA GLY A 62 -10.18 -27.13 -11.56
C GLY A 62 -8.86 -26.50 -12.00
N ILE A 63 -8.49 -25.34 -11.44
CA ILE A 63 -7.26 -24.63 -11.83
C ILE A 63 -6.03 -25.26 -11.17
N SER A 64 -4.88 -25.17 -11.83
CA SER A 64 -3.62 -25.69 -11.27
C SER A 64 -3.14 -24.86 -10.07
N ASN A 65 -2.35 -25.46 -9.17
CA ASN A 65 -1.68 -24.75 -8.08
C ASN A 65 -0.82 -23.58 -8.59
N VAL A 66 -0.24 -23.72 -9.80
CA VAL A 66 0.52 -22.67 -10.47
C VAL A 66 -0.37 -21.47 -10.75
N LEU A 67 -1.53 -21.66 -11.39
CA LEU A 67 -2.46 -20.57 -11.69
C LEU A 67 -3.01 -19.93 -10.41
N ALA A 68 -3.30 -20.74 -9.40
CA ALA A 68 -3.74 -20.28 -8.08
C ALA A 68 -2.70 -19.37 -7.41
N GLY A 69 -1.41 -19.73 -7.46
CA GLY A 69 -0.30 -18.87 -7.02
C GLY A 69 -0.15 -17.59 -7.86
N PHE A 70 -0.42 -17.65 -9.17
CA PHE A 70 -0.42 -16.45 -10.01
C PHE A 70 -1.51 -15.45 -9.62
N LEU A 71 -2.65 -15.86 -9.05
CA LEU A 71 -3.71 -14.94 -8.64
C LEU A 71 -3.26 -13.92 -7.59
N THR A 72 -2.28 -14.25 -6.77
CA THR A 72 -1.70 -13.32 -5.77
C THR A 72 -0.55 -12.50 -6.34
N THR A 73 0.08 -12.98 -7.43
CA THR A 73 1.23 -12.33 -8.07
C THR A 73 0.82 -11.36 -9.19
N ILE A 74 -0.27 -11.64 -9.91
CA ILE A 74 -0.80 -10.80 -10.99
C ILE A 74 -0.96 -9.33 -10.57
N PRO A 75 -1.54 -9.00 -9.39
CA PRO A 75 -1.65 -7.61 -8.96
C PRO A 75 -0.29 -6.92 -8.80
N LEU A 76 0.75 -7.64 -8.37
CA LEU A 76 2.10 -7.09 -8.22
C LEU A 76 2.73 -6.75 -9.57
N LEU A 77 2.54 -7.63 -10.56
CA LEU A 77 2.98 -7.38 -11.93
C LEU A 77 2.22 -6.21 -12.55
N ALA A 78 0.91 -6.11 -12.30
CA ALA A 78 0.11 -4.97 -12.72
C ALA A 78 0.61 -3.67 -12.07
N PHE A 79 0.96 -3.67 -10.78
CA PHE A 79 1.57 -2.51 -10.12
C PHE A 79 2.90 -2.14 -10.79
N ALA A 80 3.77 -3.13 -10.99
CA ALA A 80 5.06 -2.93 -11.63
C ALA A 80 4.94 -2.21 -12.98
N ILE A 81 3.96 -2.63 -13.80
CA ILE A 81 3.77 -2.07 -15.14
C ILE A 81 3.05 -0.72 -15.09
N ILE A 82 2.00 -0.56 -14.26
CA ILE A 82 1.11 0.61 -14.33
C ILE A 82 1.57 1.79 -13.48
N SER A 83 2.27 1.56 -12.37
CA SER A 83 2.69 2.63 -11.44
C SER A 83 3.42 3.83 -12.08
N PRO A 84 4.30 3.67 -13.10
CA PRO A 84 4.94 4.81 -13.78
C PRO A 84 3.98 5.67 -14.60
N PHE A 85 2.86 5.10 -15.05
CA PHE A 85 1.86 5.80 -15.87
C PHE A 85 0.87 6.59 -15.02
N ALA A 86 0.66 6.21 -13.76
CA ALA A 86 -0.30 6.87 -12.87
C ALA A 86 -0.08 8.39 -12.75
N PRO A 87 1.16 8.90 -12.51
CA PRO A 87 1.41 10.34 -12.47
C PRO A 87 1.17 11.06 -13.80
N VAL A 88 1.40 10.37 -14.93
CA VAL A 88 1.15 10.92 -16.27
C VAL A 88 -0.33 11.13 -16.51
N VAL A 89 -1.16 10.14 -16.17
CA VAL A 89 -2.62 10.24 -16.27
C VAL A 89 -3.16 11.31 -15.32
N ALA A 90 -2.67 11.33 -14.07
CA ALA A 90 -3.09 12.31 -13.07
C ALA A 90 -2.77 13.75 -13.45
N ARG A 91 -1.67 14.00 -14.19
CA ARG A 91 -1.36 15.34 -14.73
C ARG A 91 -2.36 15.79 -15.80
N LYS A 92 -2.89 14.87 -16.60
CA LYS A 92 -3.85 15.18 -17.69
C LYS A 92 -5.28 15.32 -17.19
N LEU A 93 -5.73 14.40 -16.33
CA LEU A 93 -7.12 14.32 -15.87
C LEU A 93 -7.36 14.99 -14.50
N GLY A 94 -6.29 15.29 -13.75
CA GLY A 94 -6.37 15.69 -12.35
C GLY A 94 -6.30 14.48 -11.41
N LEU A 95 -5.85 14.71 -10.17
CA LEU A 95 -5.68 13.64 -9.16
C LEU A 95 -7.03 13.05 -8.74
N GLU A 96 -8.01 13.91 -8.46
CA GLU A 96 -9.32 13.51 -7.93
C GLU A 96 -10.12 12.67 -8.93
N LEU A 97 -10.14 13.07 -10.21
CA LEU A 97 -10.82 12.34 -11.26
C LEU A 97 -10.13 11.01 -11.56
N THR A 98 -8.79 10.99 -11.56
CA THR A 98 -8.03 9.74 -11.79
C THR A 98 -8.32 8.72 -10.70
N LEU A 99 -8.34 9.13 -9.44
CA LEU A 99 -8.69 8.28 -8.30
C LEU A 99 -10.14 7.79 -8.35
N PHE A 100 -11.07 8.63 -8.82
CA PHE A 100 -12.46 8.23 -9.01
C PHE A 100 -12.60 7.16 -10.10
N LEU A 101 -12.01 7.40 -11.26
CA LEU A 101 -12.03 6.45 -12.38
C LEU A 101 -11.34 5.14 -12.02
N SER A 102 -10.24 5.18 -11.26
CA SER A 102 -9.59 3.97 -10.77
C SER A 102 -10.48 3.20 -9.79
N THR A 103 -11.27 3.90 -8.96
CA THR A 103 -12.22 3.24 -8.04
C THR A 103 -13.38 2.58 -8.80
N ILE A 104 -13.86 3.19 -9.90
CA ILE A 104 -14.83 2.54 -10.80
C ILE A 104 -14.22 1.30 -11.46
N LEU A 105 -12.97 1.41 -11.93
CA LEU A 105 -12.24 0.27 -12.51
C LEU A 105 -12.07 -0.86 -11.49
N LEU A 106 -11.83 -0.52 -10.21
CA LEU A 106 -11.75 -1.48 -9.12
C LEU A 106 -13.09 -2.21 -8.92
N ALA A 107 -14.22 -1.48 -8.94
CA ALA A 107 -15.55 -2.07 -8.84
C ALA A 107 -15.80 -3.07 -9.98
N LEU A 108 -15.50 -2.67 -11.22
CA LEU A 108 -15.63 -3.53 -12.39
C LEU A 108 -14.73 -4.77 -12.27
N GLY A 109 -13.48 -4.60 -11.84
CA GLY A 109 -12.55 -5.69 -11.62
C GLY A 109 -13.06 -6.71 -10.59
N ILE A 110 -13.61 -6.24 -9.46
CA ILE A 110 -14.19 -7.09 -8.42
C ILE A 110 -15.42 -7.84 -8.94
N VAL A 111 -16.32 -7.16 -9.65
CA VAL A 111 -17.50 -7.79 -10.25
C VAL A 111 -17.08 -8.90 -11.21
N LEU A 112 -16.24 -8.58 -12.19
CA LEU A 112 -15.79 -9.56 -13.19
C LEU A 112 -15.10 -10.75 -12.52
N ARG A 113 -14.22 -10.47 -11.55
CA ARG A 113 -13.52 -11.52 -10.82
C ARG A 113 -14.45 -12.48 -10.07
N SER A 114 -15.59 -11.97 -9.60
CA SER A 114 -16.54 -12.73 -8.76
C SER A 114 -17.58 -13.51 -9.58
N LEU A 115 -17.57 -13.42 -10.92
CA LEU A 115 -18.55 -14.10 -11.79
C LEU A 115 -18.30 -15.61 -11.96
N GLY A 116 -17.22 -16.17 -11.41
CA GLY A 116 -17.07 -17.63 -11.30
C GLY A 116 -16.47 -18.35 -12.51
N THR A 117 -15.85 -17.66 -13.47
CA THR A 117 -15.11 -18.34 -14.56
C THR A 117 -13.62 -18.03 -14.50
N THR A 118 -12.78 -18.98 -14.92
CA THR A 118 -11.31 -18.85 -14.88
C THR A 118 -10.80 -17.63 -15.65
N GLY A 119 -11.34 -17.36 -16.84
CA GLY A 119 -10.95 -16.20 -17.64
C GLY A 119 -11.32 -14.87 -16.97
N LEU A 120 -12.53 -14.75 -16.42
CA LEU A 120 -12.98 -13.55 -15.73
C LEU A 120 -12.30 -13.34 -14.38
N LEU A 121 -11.95 -14.43 -13.68
CA LEU A 121 -11.14 -14.40 -12.47
C LEU A 121 -9.78 -13.76 -12.75
N VAL A 122 -9.06 -14.22 -13.78
CA VAL A 122 -7.74 -13.68 -14.14
C VAL A 122 -7.84 -12.24 -14.64
N PHE A 123 -8.75 -11.97 -15.59
CA PHE A 123 -8.93 -10.64 -16.15
C PHE A 123 -9.37 -9.61 -15.10
N GLY A 124 -10.33 -9.97 -14.24
CA GLY A 124 -10.75 -9.15 -13.10
C GLY A 124 -9.61 -8.91 -12.11
N THR A 125 -8.76 -9.91 -11.86
CA THR A 125 -7.56 -9.74 -11.00
C THR A 125 -6.55 -8.75 -11.61
N VAL A 126 -6.35 -8.78 -12.93
CA VAL A 126 -5.54 -7.77 -13.64
C VAL A 126 -6.13 -6.38 -13.43
N LEU A 127 -7.44 -6.20 -13.68
CA LEU A 127 -8.11 -4.91 -13.51
C LEU A 127 -8.02 -4.36 -12.09
N ILE A 128 -8.18 -5.23 -11.08
CA ILE A 128 -7.97 -4.87 -9.66
C ILE A 128 -6.55 -4.36 -9.45
N GLY A 129 -5.54 -5.06 -9.97
CA GLY A 129 -4.14 -4.63 -9.92
C GLY A 129 -3.92 -3.26 -10.59
N VAL A 130 -4.45 -3.06 -11.80
CA VAL A 130 -4.39 -1.77 -12.49
C VAL A 130 -5.01 -0.67 -11.64
N ALA A 131 -6.23 -0.88 -11.14
CA ALA A 131 -6.97 0.10 -10.36
C ALA A 131 -6.26 0.50 -9.06
N ILE A 132 -5.80 -0.48 -8.28
CA ILE A 132 -5.14 -0.23 -6.99
C ILE A 132 -3.79 0.49 -7.17
N SER A 133 -3.08 0.25 -8.28
CA SER A 133 -1.81 0.94 -8.57
C SER A 133 -1.95 2.47 -8.61
N PHE A 134 -3.05 2.99 -9.15
CA PHE A 134 -3.33 4.43 -9.16
C PHE A 134 -3.52 4.96 -7.74
N GLY A 135 -4.28 4.27 -6.90
CA GLY A 135 -4.50 4.68 -5.51
C GLY A 135 -3.19 4.73 -4.71
N ASN A 136 -2.40 3.66 -4.76
CA ASN A 136 -1.14 3.59 -4.02
C ASN A 136 -0.14 4.66 -4.49
N VAL A 137 -0.11 4.99 -5.78
CA VAL A 137 0.82 5.99 -6.32
C VAL A 137 0.37 7.42 -6.01
N LEU A 138 -0.92 7.72 -6.18
CA LEU A 138 -1.42 9.10 -6.20
C LEU A 138 -1.82 9.63 -4.82
N ILE A 139 -2.26 8.79 -3.88
CA ILE A 139 -2.71 9.25 -2.56
C ILE A 139 -1.61 9.96 -1.75
N PRO A 140 -0.36 9.45 -1.66
CA PRO A 140 0.71 10.17 -0.97
C PRO A 140 0.95 11.57 -1.56
N GLY A 141 0.89 11.68 -2.90
CA GLY A 141 0.99 12.96 -3.61
C GLY A 141 -0.18 13.90 -3.31
N LEU A 142 -1.41 13.38 -3.31
CA LEU A 142 -2.63 14.14 -2.98
C LEU A 142 -2.59 14.70 -1.55
N LEU A 143 -2.20 13.88 -0.59
CA LEU A 143 -2.09 14.27 0.82
C LEU A 143 -1.03 15.36 1.00
N LYS A 144 0.11 15.23 0.33
CA LYS A 144 1.14 16.27 0.32
C LYS A 144 0.66 17.57 -0.33
N LEU A 145 -0.10 17.49 -1.42
CA LEU A 145 -0.62 18.66 -2.12
C LEU A 145 -1.60 19.46 -1.25
N LYS A 146 -2.55 18.78 -0.61
CA LYS A 146 -3.65 19.42 0.11
C LYS A 146 -3.33 19.70 1.58
N PHE A 147 -2.46 18.92 2.21
CA PHE A 147 -2.16 19.01 3.64
C PHE A 147 -0.66 18.91 3.94
N PRO A 148 0.18 19.80 3.39
CA PRO A 148 1.63 19.72 3.53
C PRO A 148 2.12 19.73 5.00
N TYR A 149 1.37 20.36 5.91
CA TYR A 149 1.71 20.41 7.34
C TYR A 149 1.24 19.20 8.16
N HIS A 150 0.36 18.34 7.61
CA HIS A 150 -0.28 17.23 8.34
C HIS A 150 -0.10 15.89 7.63
N VAL A 151 0.86 15.78 6.71
CA VAL A 151 1.11 14.58 5.91
C VAL A 151 1.31 13.35 6.79
N GLY A 152 2.10 13.46 7.87
CA GLY A 152 2.32 12.34 8.79
C GLY A 152 1.03 11.78 9.39
N LEU A 153 0.12 12.64 9.85
CA LEU A 153 -1.16 12.20 10.45
C LEU A 153 -2.09 11.58 9.40
N LEU A 154 -2.19 12.16 8.20
CA LEU A 154 -3.08 11.63 7.17
C LEU A 154 -2.53 10.36 6.54
N MET A 155 -1.21 10.25 6.39
CA MET A 155 -0.55 9.01 6.00
C MET A 155 -0.78 7.91 7.03
N ALA A 156 -0.79 8.24 8.33
CA ALA A 156 -1.11 7.29 9.39
C ALA A 156 -2.53 6.73 9.27
N PHE A 157 -3.54 7.59 9.07
CA PHE A 157 -4.91 7.11 8.83
C PHE A 157 -5.01 6.27 7.55
N PHE A 158 -4.32 6.68 6.49
CA PHE A 158 -4.25 5.96 5.23
C PHE A 158 -3.67 4.54 5.42
N THR A 159 -2.49 4.39 6.03
CA THR A 159 -1.85 3.09 6.22
C THR A 159 -2.54 2.23 7.27
N MET A 160 -3.07 2.83 8.33
CA MET A 160 -3.88 2.12 9.34
C MET A 160 -5.13 1.51 8.70
N SER A 161 -5.87 2.30 7.92
CA SER A 161 -7.09 1.88 7.22
C SER A 161 -6.84 0.74 6.24
N MET A 162 -5.77 0.82 5.44
CA MET A 162 -5.34 -0.29 4.57
C MET A 162 -5.13 -1.59 5.35
N ASN A 163 -4.36 -1.56 6.44
CA ASN A 163 -4.02 -2.78 7.17
C ASN A 163 -5.19 -3.34 7.97
N LEU A 164 -6.04 -2.48 8.55
CA LEU A 164 -7.24 -2.90 9.26
C LEU A 164 -8.20 -3.65 8.33
N THR A 165 -8.47 -3.09 7.16
CA THR A 165 -9.36 -3.73 6.17
C THR A 165 -8.73 -4.95 5.51
N ALA A 166 -7.40 -5.01 5.41
CA ALA A 166 -6.68 -6.20 4.99
C ALA A 166 -6.92 -7.40 5.91
N GLY A 167 -6.76 -7.17 7.23
CA GLY A 167 -6.98 -8.18 8.27
C GLY A 167 -8.45 -8.59 8.35
N LEU A 168 -9.38 -7.63 8.28
CA LEU A 168 -10.81 -7.92 8.21
C LEU A 168 -11.14 -8.76 6.97
N GLY A 169 -10.66 -8.36 5.79
CA GLY A 169 -10.83 -9.10 4.54
C GLY A 169 -10.37 -10.54 4.67
N ALA A 170 -9.13 -10.77 5.10
CA ALA A 170 -8.61 -12.12 5.29
C ALA A 170 -9.44 -12.94 6.30
N GLY A 171 -9.81 -12.34 7.44
CA GLY A 171 -10.55 -13.02 8.51
C GLY A 171 -11.98 -13.41 8.11
N ILE A 172 -12.71 -12.57 7.38
CA ILE A 172 -14.10 -12.86 7.00
C ILE A 172 -14.21 -13.74 5.75
N SER A 173 -13.16 -13.82 4.94
CA SER A 173 -13.22 -14.51 3.64
C SER A 173 -13.51 -15.99 3.76
N TYR A 174 -12.86 -16.69 4.68
CA TYR A 174 -13.04 -18.12 4.87
C TYR A 174 -14.46 -18.49 5.36
N PRO A 175 -15.01 -17.85 6.43
CA PRO A 175 -16.40 -18.08 6.83
C PRO A 175 -17.43 -17.83 5.72
N ILE A 176 -17.23 -16.77 4.91
CA ILE A 176 -18.15 -16.44 3.81
C ILE A 176 -18.03 -17.48 2.68
N ALA A 177 -16.82 -17.92 2.35
CA ALA A 177 -16.60 -18.93 1.32
C ALA A 177 -17.24 -20.29 1.68
N ASN A 178 -17.29 -20.62 2.97
CA ASN A 178 -17.96 -21.83 3.46
C ASN A 178 -19.48 -21.69 3.61
N SER A 179 -20.04 -20.49 3.42
CA SER A 179 -21.48 -20.24 3.47
C SER A 179 -22.15 -20.46 2.11
N SER A 180 -23.47 -20.28 2.03
CA SER A 180 -24.22 -20.36 0.76
C SER A 180 -23.81 -19.34 -0.30
N LEU A 181 -23.05 -18.31 0.09
CA LEU A 181 -22.50 -17.30 -0.82
C LEU A 181 -21.29 -17.80 -1.62
N GLY A 182 -20.65 -18.88 -1.18
CA GLY A 182 -19.46 -19.44 -1.82
C GLY A 182 -18.26 -18.50 -1.86
N TRP A 183 -17.20 -18.95 -2.54
CA TRP A 183 -15.97 -18.16 -2.72
C TRP A 183 -16.22 -16.90 -3.57
N GLN A 184 -17.22 -16.93 -4.47
CA GLN A 184 -17.64 -15.78 -5.27
C GLN A 184 -18.15 -14.64 -4.38
N GLY A 185 -19.00 -14.96 -3.40
CA GLY A 185 -19.49 -13.97 -2.45
C GLY A 185 -18.37 -13.42 -1.56
N ALA A 186 -17.42 -14.25 -1.14
CA ALA A 186 -16.25 -13.79 -0.38
C ALA A 186 -15.44 -12.73 -1.15
N LEU A 187 -15.23 -12.94 -2.46
CA LEU A 187 -14.59 -11.96 -3.34
C LEU A 187 -15.44 -10.70 -3.53
N ALA A 188 -16.76 -10.85 -3.65
CA ALA A 188 -17.69 -9.75 -3.90
C ALA A 188 -17.91 -8.83 -2.69
N VAL A 189 -17.64 -9.28 -1.46
CA VAL A 189 -17.83 -8.46 -0.23
C VAL A 189 -17.05 -7.15 -0.28
N ALA A 190 -15.87 -7.15 -0.89
CA ALA A 190 -15.08 -5.93 -1.07
C ALA A 190 -15.81 -4.87 -1.92
N LEU A 191 -16.76 -5.26 -2.77
CA LEU A 191 -17.56 -4.35 -3.59
C LEU A 191 -18.40 -3.40 -2.73
N ILE A 192 -18.90 -3.84 -1.57
CA ILE A 192 -19.68 -2.98 -0.65
C ILE A 192 -18.86 -1.75 -0.28
N LEU A 193 -17.61 -1.98 0.15
CA LEU A 193 -16.69 -0.92 0.54
C LEU A 193 -16.33 -0.02 -0.66
N VAL A 194 -16.16 -0.59 -1.85
CA VAL A 194 -15.87 0.17 -3.08
C VAL A 194 -17.06 1.06 -3.48
N VAL A 195 -18.29 0.56 -3.42
CA VAL A 195 -19.49 1.35 -3.72
C VAL A 195 -19.63 2.51 -2.74
N LEU A 196 -19.45 2.26 -1.43
CA LEU A 196 -19.43 3.32 -0.43
C LEU A 196 -18.34 4.36 -0.72
N THR A 197 -17.16 3.91 -1.12
CA THR A 197 -16.05 4.79 -1.51
C THR A 197 -16.40 5.68 -2.69
N ILE A 198 -17.03 5.12 -3.74
CA ILE A 198 -17.50 5.87 -4.91
C ILE A 198 -18.48 6.97 -4.47
N LEU A 199 -19.49 6.61 -3.66
CA LEU A 199 -20.50 7.56 -3.18
C LEU A 199 -19.89 8.71 -2.37
N ILE A 200 -18.95 8.41 -1.48
CA ILE A 200 -18.25 9.41 -0.66
C ILE A 200 -17.32 10.29 -1.51
N TRP A 201 -16.78 9.77 -2.61
CA TRP A 201 -15.85 10.51 -3.46
C TRP A 201 -16.52 11.41 -4.51
N ILE A 202 -17.77 11.16 -4.91
CA ILE A 202 -18.51 11.97 -5.91
C ILE A 202 -18.45 13.49 -5.62
N PRO A 203 -18.69 13.98 -4.38
CA PRO A 203 -18.67 15.41 -4.13
C PRO A 203 -17.28 16.04 -4.35
N GLN A 204 -16.20 15.27 -4.22
CA GLN A 204 -14.83 15.76 -4.43
C GLN A 204 -14.57 16.17 -5.88
N LEU A 205 -15.30 15.59 -6.83
CA LEU A 205 -15.23 15.94 -8.26
C LEU A 205 -15.73 17.37 -8.53
N LYS A 206 -16.72 17.84 -7.75
CA LYS A 206 -17.33 19.17 -7.94
C LYS A 206 -16.61 20.26 -7.14
N LEU A 207 -16.07 19.90 -5.98
CA LEU A 207 -15.46 20.84 -5.03
C LEU A 207 -14.05 21.29 -5.44
N ASN A 208 -13.34 20.48 -6.24
CA ASN A 208 -11.98 20.78 -6.68
C ASN A 208 -11.93 20.80 -8.21
N LYS A 209 -12.30 21.93 -8.82
CA LYS A 209 -12.04 22.13 -10.25
C LYS A 209 -10.53 21.98 -10.47
N PRO A 210 -10.08 21.25 -11.52
CA PRO A 210 -8.67 21.14 -11.82
C PRO A 210 -8.14 22.56 -12.08
N LYS A 211 -7.34 23.09 -11.14
CA LYS A 211 -6.50 24.24 -11.46
C LYS A 211 -5.57 23.74 -12.57
N PRO A 212 -5.49 24.41 -13.73
CA PRO A 212 -4.54 24.04 -14.76
C PRO A 212 -3.20 23.88 -14.07
N ALA A 213 -2.58 22.70 -14.20
CA ALA A 213 -1.22 22.53 -13.72
C ALA A 213 -0.41 23.63 -14.39
N THR A 214 0.04 24.62 -13.62
CA THR A 214 1.13 25.47 -14.08
C THR A 214 2.22 24.48 -14.44
N THR A 215 2.58 24.47 -15.72
CA THR A 215 3.64 23.65 -16.29
C THR A 215 4.92 24.02 -15.56
N SER A 216 5.13 23.43 -14.39
CA SER A 216 6.42 23.38 -13.74
C SER A 216 7.29 22.63 -14.73
N LYS A 217 8.13 23.39 -15.46
CA LYS A 217 9.18 22.81 -16.28
C LYS A 217 9.88 21.77 -15.41
N LYS A 218 10.13 20.56 -15.94
CA LYS A 218 11.00 19.58 -15.27
C LYS A 218 12.39 20.20 -15.14
N THR A 219 12.63 20.94 -14.06
CA THR A 219 13.91 21.59 -13.76
C THR A 219 14.80 20.71 -12.87
N GLY A 220 14.42 19.45 -12.65
CA GLY A 220 15.21 18.46 -11.92
C GLY A 220 15.92 17.47 -12.84
N LYS A 221 17.06 16.94 -12.37
CA LYS A 221 17.70 15.75 -12.97
C LYS A 221 16.69 14.59 -12.97
N PRO A 222 16.75 13.64 -13.91
CA PRO A 222 15.84 12.50 -13.89
C PRO A 222 15.99 11.68 -12.59
N LEU A 223 14.87 11.22 -12.03
CA LEU A 223 14.80 10.53 -10.72
C LEU A 223 15.77 9.35 -10.61
N TRP A 224 15.95 8.58 -11.68
CA TRP A 224 16.85 7.42 -11.69
C TRP A 224 18.33 7.75 -11.48
N LYS A 225 18.74 9.03 -11.64
CA LYS A 225 20.11 9.49 -11.33
C LYS A 225 20.31 9.80 -9.85
N SER A 226 19.23 9.86 -9.06
CA SER A 226 19.33 10.18 -7.63
C SER A 226 19.55 8.91 -6.81
N PRO A 227 20.59 8.85 -5.95
CA PRO A 227 20.80 7.71 -5.06
C PRO A 227 19.68 7.57 -4.02
N VAL A 228 18.99 8.67 -3.66
CA VAL A 228 17.85 8.64 -2.74
C VAL A 228 16.68 7.87 -3.37
N THR A 229 16.44 8.05 -4.66
CA THR A 229 15.39 7.31 -5.38
C THR A 229 15.62 5.80 -5.32
N TRP A 230 16.86 5.34 -5.53
CA TRP A 230 17.19 3.92 -5.42
C TRP A 230 17.09 3.39 -4.00
N ALA A 231 17.49 4.18 -2.99
CA ALA A 231 17.33 3.80 -1.59
C ALA A 231 15.85 3.64 -1.21
N VAL A 232 15.00 4.59 -1.63
CA VAL A 232 13.54 4.53 -1.41
C VAL A 232 12.91 3.36 -2.17
N THR A 233 13.35 3.11 -3.41
CA THR A 233 12.88 2.00 -4.24
C THR A 233 13.25 0.65 -3.62
N GLY A 234 14.50 0.50 -3.17
CA GLY A 234 14.95 -0.70 -2.46
C GLY A 234 14.21 -0.92 -1.14
N ALA A 235 14.01 0.15 -0.36
CA ALA A 235 13.23 0.07 0.87
C ALA A 235 11.79 -0.36 0.60
N MET A 236 11.13 0.22 -0.41
CA MET A 236 9.77 -0.13 -0.82
C MET A 236 9.66 -1.57 -1.33
N GLY A 237 10.61 -2.01 -2.15
CA GLY A 237 10.63 -3.35 -2.73
C GLY A 237 10.90 -4.43 -1.71
N LEU A 238 11.92 -4.26 -0.86
CA LEU A 238 12.32 -5.27 0.13
C LEU A 238 11.26 -5.44 1.23
N GLN A 239 10.65 -4.36 1.71
CA GLN A 239 9.53 -4.50 2.66
C GLN A 239 8.33 -5.19 2.01
N SER A 240 8.05 -4.90 0.73
CA SER A 240 6.94 -5.53 0.01
C SER A 240 7.23 -7.02 -0.21
N LEU A 241 8.49 -7.36 -0.52
CA LEU A 241 8.97 -8.74 -0.64
C LEU A 241 8.71 -9.49 0.67
N LEU A 242 9.14 -8.94 1.81
CA LEU A 242 8.86 -9.54 3.12
C LEU A 242 7.36 -9.74 3.35
N PHE A 243 6.54 -8.72 3.07
CA PHE A 243 5.09 -8.79 3.26
C PHE A 243 4.43 -9.91 2.43
N TYR A 244 4.68 -9.95 1.11
CA TYR A 244 4.02 -10.95 0.26
C TYR A 244 4.57 -12.36 0.45
N THR A 245 5.86 -12.48 0.75
CA THR A 245 6.50 -13.79 1.01
C THR A 245 6.03 -14.36 2.35
N THR A 246 5.91 -13.54 3.40
CA THR A 246 5.33 -13.99 4.67
C THR A 246 3.85 -14.32 4.52
N ALA A 247 3.10 -13.58 3.71
CA ALA A 247 1.71 -13.91 3.41
C ALA A 247 1.53 -15.25 2.69
N ALA A 248 2.47 -15.62 1.82
CA ALA A 248 2.43 -16.91 1.13
C ALA A 248 2.84 -18.07 2.04
N TRP A 249 3.89 -17.89 2.85
CA TRP A 249 4.60 -19.03 3.43
C TRP A 249 4.53 -19.16 4.95
N ILE A 250 4.14 -18.14 5.71
CA ILE A 250 4.07 -18.26 7.19
C ILE A 250 3.15 -19.41 7.64
N PRO A 251 1.93 -19.58 7.09
CA PRO A 251 1.10 -20.72 7.46
C PRO A 251 1.80 -22.06 7.19
N GLU A 252 2.41 -22.22 6.01
CA GLU A 252 3.09 -23.46 5.61
C GLU A 252 4.32 -23.76 6.47
N ILE A 253 5.11 -22.73 6.81
CA ILE A 253 6.26 -22.85 7.71
C ILE A 253 5.81 -23.39 9.07
N TYR A 254 4.74 -22.85 9.64
CA TYR A 254 4.23 -23.31 10.93
C TYR A 254 3.62 -24.71 10.87
N ILE A 255 2.96 -25.08 9.76
CA ILE A 255 2.47 -26.45 9.54
C ILE A 255 3.65 -27.42 9.50
N ALA A 256 4.71 -27.10 8.76
CA ALA A 256 5.93 -27.90 8.71
C ALA A 256 6.63 -28.02 10.07
N GLN A 257 6.48 -27.01 10.95
CA GLN A 257 6.94 -27.02 12.33
C GLN A 257 5.99 -27.74 13.31
N GLY A 258 4.93 -28.39 12.80
CA GLY A 258 4.02 -29.23 13.59
C GLY A 258 2.81 -28.52 14.18
N LEU A 259 2.52 -27.26 13.80
CA LEU A 259 1.23 -26.64 14.14
C LEU A 259 0.11 -27.24 13.31
N ALA A 260 -1.06 -27.37 13.93
CA ALA A 260 -2.27 -27.73 13.23
C ALA A 260 -2.63 -26.65 12.19
N PRO A 261 -3.16 -27.02 10.99
CA PRO A 261 -3.43 -26.07 9.90
C PRO A 261 -4.36 -24.91 10.28
N ASP A 262 -5.34 -25.16 11.15
CA ASP A 262 -6.24 -24.14 11.70
C ASP A 262 -5.47 -23.06 12.47
N LYS A 263 -4.54 -23.46 13.35
CA LYS A 263 -3.72 -22.55 14.14
C LYS A 263 -2.70 -21.79 13.29
N ALA A 264 -2.13 -22.43 12.28
CA ALA A 264 -1.15 -21.82 11.38
C ALA A 264 -1.77 -20.67 10.56
N GLY A 265 -3.03 -20.83 10.10
CA GLY A 265 -3.77 -19.75 9.45
C GLY A 265 -4.00 -18.54 10.37
N TRP A 266 -4.27 -18.79 11.66
CA TRP A 266 -4.41 -17.71 12.66
C TRP A 266 -3.10 -16.95 12.91
N MET A 267 -1.93 -17.58 12.80
CA MET A 267 -0.64 -16.92 12.99
C MET A 267 -0.45 -15.75 12.00
N PHE A 268 -0.79 -15.96 10.72
CA PHE A 268 -0.73 -14.88 9.74
C PHE A 268 -1.73 -13.76 10.04
N SER A 269 -2.94 -14.09 10.48
CA SER A 269 -3.94 -13.10 10.90
C SER A 269 -3.44 -12.25 12.08
N ILE A 270 -2.83 -12.88 13.10
CA ILE A 270 -2.22 -12.19 14.24
C ILE A 270 -1.13 -11.23 13.76
N MET A 271 -0.29 -11.65 12.81
CA MET A 271 0.74 -10.80 12.21
C MET A 271 0.13 -9.59 11.51
N GLN A 272 -0.97 -9.76 10.75
CA GLN A 272 -1.66 -8.66 10.06
C GLN A 272 -2.29 -7.65 11.03
N PHE A 273 -3.01 -8.11 12.05
CA PHE A 273 -3.60 -7.22 13.05
C PHE A 273 -2.54 -6.45 13.84
N SER A 274 -1.39 -7.09 14.10
CA SER A 274 -0.26 -6.46 14.80
C SER A 274 0.41 -5.34 14.00
N GLN A 275 0.13 -5.18 12.70
CA GLN A 275 0.63 -4.05 11.90
C GLN A 275 -0.06 -2.73 12.24
N VAL A 276 -1.32 -2.77 12.69
CA VAL A 276 -2.20 -1.60 12.85
C VAL A 276 -1.61 -0.52 13.77
N PRO A 277 -1.06 -0.83 14.97
CA PRO A 277 -0.50 0.20 15.85
C PRO A 277 0.66 0.94 15.19
N MET A 278 1.58 0.21 14.55
CA MET A 278 2.73 0.83 13.90
C MET A 278 2.36 1.58 12.63
N ALA A 279 1.37 1.09 11.88
CA ALA A 279 0.82 1.79 10.72
C ALA A 279 0.21 3.15 11.08
N LEU A 280 -0.27 3.34 12.31
CA LEU A 280 -0.76 4.62 12.81
C LEU A 280 0.38 5.47 13.41
N VAL A 281 1.19 4.90 14.29
CA VAL A 281 2.17 5.65 15.09
C VAL A 281 3.35 6.14 14.25
N VAL A 282 3.87 5.30 13.35
CA VAL A 282 5.11 5.58 12.63
C VAL A 282 5.02 6.82 11.74
N PRO A 283 4.00 7.01 10.88
CA PRO A 283 3.94 8.22 10.05
C PRO A 283 3.78 9.52 10.87
N ILE A 284 3.07 9.47 12.00
CA ILE A 284 2.89 10.62 12.91
C ILE A 284 4.24 11.04 13.50
N ILE A 285 5.01 10.08 13.99
CA ILE A 285 6.34 10.34 14.58
C ILE A 285 7.31 10.75 13.46
N ALA A 286 7.38 9.99 12.36
CA ALA A 286 8.31 10.22 11.25
C ALA A 286 8.18 11.63 10.65
N GLY A 287 6.95 12.15 10.55
CA GLY A 287 6.70 13.51 10.04
C GLY A 287 7.19 14.64 10.95
N LYS A 288 7.51 14.35 12.22
CA LYS A 288 8.06 15.30 13.19
C LYS A 288 9.57 15.14 13.40
N MET A 289 10.17 14.07 12.88
CA MET A 289 11.59 13.77 13.03
C MET A 289 12.42 14.42 11.92
N THR A 290 13.60 14.91 12.27
CA THR A 290 14.63 15.31 11.29
C THR A 290 15.28 14.10 10.62
N SER A 291 15.47 13.01 11.35
CA SER A 291 16.06 11.77 10.86
C SER A 291 15.21 10.57 11.25
N GLN A 292 14.83 9.73 10.28
CA GLN A 292 13.97 8.57 10.51
C GLN A 292 14.76 7.30 10.88
N ARG A 293 16.09 7.40 11.07
CA ARG A 293 16.97 6.26 11.42
C ARG A 293 16.52 5.47 12.66
N PRO A 294 16.05 6.10 13.76
CA PRO A 294 15.61 5.34 14.94
C PRO A 294 14.43 4.41 14.63
N LEU A 295 13.51 4.84 13.76
CA LEU A 295 12.38 4.01 13.32
C LEU A 295 12.85 2.82 12.47
N VAL A 296 13.88 3.04 11.65
CA VAL A 296 14.52 1.98 10.87
C VAL A 296 15.17 0.93 11.76
N LEU A 297 15.94 1.37 12.76
CA LEU A 297 16.53 0.48 13.75
C LEU A 297 15.46 -0.33 14.50
N MET A 298 14.40 0.33 14.96
CA MET A 298 13.29 -0.30 15.68
C MET A 298 12.64 -1.43 14.87
N PHE A 299 12.15 -1.16 13.65
CA PHE A 299 11.47 -2.20 12.88
C PHE A 299 12.42 -3.30 12.42
N THR A 300 13.70 -2.96 12.18
CA THR A 300 14.71 -3.95 11.79
C THR A 300 14.96 -4.93 12.94
N SER A 301 15.12 -4.43 14.16
CA SER A 301 15.27 -5.29 15.34
C SER A 301 14.10 -6.24 15.51
N PHE A 302 12.86 -5.75 15.31
CA PHE A 302 11.67 -6.60 15.37
C PHE A 302 11.65 -7.66 14.26
N TYR A 303 12.02 -7.32 13.02
CA TYR A 303 12.16 -8.31 11.95
C TYR A 303 13.22 -9.37 12.28
N LEU A 304 14.41 -8.96 12.73
CA LEU A 304 15.49 -9.90 13.03
C LEU A 304 15.09 -10.86 14.14
N VAL A 305 14.56 -10.35 15.26
CA VAL A 305 14.10 -11.20 16.37
C VAL A 305 12.95 -12.10 15.94
N GLY A 306 11.97 -11.56 15.23
CA GLY A 306 10.81 -12.32 14.76
C GLY A 306 11.19 -13.43 13.78
N PHE A 307 12.02 -13.14 12.77
CA PHE A 307 12.45 -14.15 11.80
C PHE A 307 13.40 -15.18 12.42
N VAL A 308 14.35 -14.77 13.27
CA VAL A 308 15.20 -15.73 13.98
C VAL A 308 14.36 -16.67 14.85
N GLY A 309 13.36 -16.15 15.58
CA GLY A 309 12.45 -16.98 16.38
C GLY A 309 11.67 -18.00 15.54
N VAL A 310 11.22 -17.62 14.34
CA VAL A 310 10.57 -18.53 13.38
C VAL A 310 11.54 -19.58 12.85
N VAL A 311 12.76 -19.19 12.48
CA VAL A 311 13.79 -20.10 11.93
C VAL A 311 14.29 -21.11 12.96
N MET A 312 14.38 -20.70 14.22
CA MET A 312 14.78 -21.57 15.34
C MET A 312 13.65 -22.50 15.81
N GLU A 313 12.49 -22.48 15.14
CA GLU A 313 11.33 -23.33 15.42
C GLU A 313 10.81 -23.21 16.86
N TRP A 314 10.94 -22.02 17.45
CA TRP A 314 10.43 -21.73 18.81
C TRP A 314 8.91 -21.51 18.80
N THR A 315 8.18 -22.56 18.44
CA THR A 315 6.73 -22.57 18.20
C THR A 315 5.91 -22.18 19.42
N THR A 316 6.40 -22.44 20.64
CA THR A 316 5.75 -22.00 21.90
C THR A 316 5.63 -20.48 22.01
N MET A 317 6.55 -19.74 21.38
CA MET A 317 6.55 -18.28 21.31
C MET A 317 6.03 -17.76 19.96
N GLY A 318 5.38 -18.61 19.13
CA GLY A 318 4.95 -18.25 17.78
C GLY A 318 4.12 -16.97 17.69
N ILE A 319 3.20 -16.77 18.65
CA ILE A 319 2.38 -15.55 18.75
C ILE A 319 3.26 -14.30 18.93
N LEU A 320 4.29 -14.37 19.77
CA LEU A 320 5.23 -13.26 19.97
C LEU A 320 5.96 -12.92 18.68
N TRP A 321 6.42 -13.94 17.93
CA TRP A 321 7.08 -13.73 16.63
C TRP A 321 6.14 -13.06 15.64
N MET A 322 4.87 -13.48 15.57
CA MET A 322 3.87 -12.85 14.69
C MET A 322 3.58 -11.41 15.09
N ILE A 323 3.52 -11.09 16.39
CA ILE A 323 3.38 -9.71 16.86
C ILE A 323 4.57 -8.86 16.42
N LEU A 324 5.81 -9.33 16.65
CA LEU A 324 7.01 -8.61 16.26
C LEU A 324 7.11 -8.39 14.75
N LEU A 325 6.88 -9.43 13.94
CA LEU A 325 6.86 -9.33 12.48
C LEU A 325 5.76 -8.39 11.99
N GLY A 326 4.58 -8.41 12.63
CA GLY A 326 3.50 -7.49 12.33
C GLY A 326 3.87 -6.03 12.63
N LEU A 327 4.38 -5.76 13.84
CA LEU A 327 4.84 -4.42 14.20
C LEU A 327 5.93 -3.92 13.22
N ALA A 328 6.88 -4.79 12.85
CA ALA A 328 7.91 -4.48 11.86
C ALA A 328 7.34 -4.19 10.46
N GLY A 329 6.39 -5.01 10.01
CA GLY A 329 5.64 -4.84 8.76
C GLY A 329 4.92 -3.51 8.67
N GLY A 330 4.10 -3.21 9.68
CA GLY A 330 3.37 -1.95 9.77
C GLY A 330 4.30 -0.74 9.78
N ALA A 331 5.39 -0.80 10.55
CA ALA A 331 6.36 0.28 10.64
C ALA A 331 7.13 0.52 9.32
N SER A 332 7.66 -0.55 8.72
CA SER A 332 8.47 -0.47 7.50
C SER A 332 7.64 -0.02 6.29
N PHE A 333 6.42 -0.56 6.11
CA PHE A 333 5.49 -0.12 5.06
C PHE A 333 5.12 1.36 5.23
N ALA A 334 4.72 1.76 6.43
CA ALA A 334 4.27 3.12 6.69
C ALA A 334 5.42 4.14 6.52
N LEU A 335 6.64 3.77 6.92
CA LEU A 335 7.81 4.61 6.70
C LEU A 335 8.21 4.71 5.22
N ALA A 336 8.14 3.59 4.47
CA ALA A 336 8.41 3.60 3.03
C ALA A 336 7.46 4.54 2.28
N MET A 337 6.16 4.50 2.62
CA MET A 337 5.17 5.43 2.05
C MET A 337 5.43 6.89 2.44
N MET A 338 5.92 7.14 3.66
CA MET A 338 6.33 8.49 4.09
C MET A 338 7.54 9.01 3.32
N PHE A 339 8.48 8.17 2.89
CA PHE A 339 9.62 8.65 2.11
C PHE A 339 9.21 9.30 0.78
N PHE A 340 8.09 8.88 0.17
CA PHE A 340 7.59 9.54 -1.04
C PHE A 340 7.28 11.01 -0.83
N THR A 341 6.80 11.37 0.37
CA THR A 341 6.44 12.74 0.71
C THR A 341 7.58 13.50 1.39
N LEU A 342 8.42 12.84 2.18
CA LEU A 342 9.54 13.47 2.87
C LEU A 342 10.74 13.76 1.96
N ARG A 343 10.97 12.96 0.91
CA ARG A 343 12.15 13.09 0.02
C ARG A 343 11.91 13.89 -1.24
N THR A 344 10.74 14.50 -1.35
CA THR A 344 10.35 15.31 -2.51
C THR A 344 10.02 16.72 -2.04
N ARG A 345 10.01 17.69 -2.96
CA ARG A 345 9.59 19.07 -2.65
C ARG A 345 8.16 19.32 -3.07
N THR A 346 7.77 18.79 -4.23
CA THR A 346 6.43 18.98 -4.78
C THR A 346 5.56 17.73 -4.68
N ALA A 347 4.24 17.89 -4.79
CA ALA A 347 3.30 16.77 -4.85
C ALA A 347 3.46 15.93 -6.12
N PHE A 348 3.81 16.56 -7.24
CA PHE A 348 4.07 15.84 -8.49
C PHE A 348 5.36 15.03 -8.42
N GLU A 349 6.42 15.57 -7.79
CA GLU A 349 7.62 14.77 -7.49
C GLU A 349 7.31 13.61 -6.56
N ALA A 350 6.44 13.79 -5.55
CA ALA A 350 6.00 12.70 -4.67
C ALA A 350 5.29 11.60 -5.47
N ALA A 351 4.40 11.97 -6.40
CA ALA A 351 3.73 11.03 -7.29
C ALA A 351 4.73 10.34 -8.25
N ASP A 352 5.68 11.07 -8.85
CA ASP A 352 6.68 10.50 -9.76
C ASP A 352 7.65 9.55 -9.02
N LEU A 353 8.13 9.93 -7.82
CA LEU A 353 8.96 9.07 -6.96
C LEU A 353 8.18 7.83 -6.52
N SER A 354 6.93 8.01 -6.10
CA SER A 354 6.03 6.90 -5.71
C SER A 354 5.82 5.94 -6.89
N GLY A 355 5.53 6.46 -8.09
CA GLY A 355 5.35 5.66 -9.30
C GLY A 355 6.60 4.85 -9.66
N PHE A 356 7.78 5.49 -9.62
CA PHE A 356 9.05 4.83 -9.90
C PHE A 356 9.38 3.74 -8.85
N ALA A 357 9.30 4.10 -7.56
CA ALA A 357 9.66 3.22 -6.47
C ALA A 357 8.70 2.04 -6.31
N GLN A 358 7.40 2.25 -6.53
CA GLN A 358 6.41 1.18 -6.50
C GLN A 358 6.53 0.26 -7.71
N SER A 359 6.81 0.81 -8.90
CA SER A 359 6.99 0.00 -10.11
C SER A 359 8.10 -1.04 -9.94
N LEU A 360 9.33 -0.58 -9.71
CA LEU A 360 10.47 -1.48 -9.51
C LEU A 360 10.37 -2.25 -8.20
N GLY A 361 9.86 -1.61 -7.14
CA GLY A 361 9.71 -2.25 -5.83
C GLY A 361 8.77 -3.47 -5.87
N TYR A 362 7.61 -3.35 -6.51
CA TYR A 362 6.68 -4.48 -6.63
C TYR A 362 7.15 -5.54 -7.63
N LEU A 363 7.92 -5.14 -8.66
CA LEU A 363 8.60 -6.11 -9.53
C LEU A 363 9.56 -6.99 -8.73
N PHE A 364 10.37 -6.39 -7.85
CA PHE A 364 11.24 -7.16 -6.94
C PHE A 364 10.43 -7.97 -5.91
N ALA A 365 9.34 -7.42 -5.39
CA ALA A 365 8.50 -8.11 -4.42
C ALA A 365 7.86 -9.39 -4.99
N ALA A 366 7.49 -9.40 -6.28
CA ALA A 366 6.93 -10.57 -6.96
C ALA A 366 7.90 -11.75 -7.02
N ILE A 367 9.22 -11.51 -6.94
CA ILE A 367 10.24 -12.55 -6.93
C ILE A 367 10.25 -13.31 -5.60
N GLY A 368 9.87 -12.66 -4.50
CA GLY A 368 9.98 -13.21 -3.14
C GLY A 368 9.30 -14.56 -2.95
N PRO A 369 7.96 -14.66 -3.10
CA PRO A 369 7.25 -15.92 -2.90
C PRO A 369 7.79 -17.06 -3.77
N ILE A 370 8.12 -16.77 -5.04
CA ILE A 370 8.66 -17.75 -5.99
C ILE A 370 10.02 -18.26 -5.54
N LEU A 371 10.93 -17.35 -5.19
CA LEU A 371 12.29 -17.69 -4.75
C LEU A 371 12.27 -18.54 -3.47
N PHE A 372 11.42 -18.18 -2.51
CA PHE A 372 11.32 -18.91 -1.25
C PHE A 372 10.70 -20.30 -1.43
N GLY A 373 9.68 -20.43 -2.29
CA GLY A 373 9.12 -21.74 -2.65
C GLY A 373 10.13 -22.62 -3.37
N TYR A 374 10.87 -22.06 -4.34
CA TYR A 374 11.94 -22.79 -5.02
C TYR A 374 13.03 -23.29 -4.06
N LEU A 375 13.44 -22.47 -3.08
CA LEU A 375 14.39 -22.89 -2.05
C LEU A 375 13.81 -23.98 -1.15
N HIS A 376 12.53 -23.91 -0.83
CA HIS A 376 11.86 -24.98 -0.08
C HIS A 376 11.89 -26.31 -0.84
N ASP A 377 11.52 -26.29 -2.12
CA ASP A 377 11.49 -27.49 -2.98
C ASP A 377 12.89 -28.10 -3.17
N LEU A 378 13.92 -27.25 -3.34
CA LEU A 378 15.30 -27.69 -3.56
C LEU A 378 15.92 -28.35 -2.32
N PHE A 379 15.63 -27.84 -1.13
CA PHE A 379 16.27 -28.26 0.11
C PHE A 379 15.36 -29.12 1.02
N GLY A 380 14.10 -29.33 0.63
CA GLY A 380 13.14 -30.16 1.37
C GLY A 380 12.75 -29.60 2.73
N GLY A 381 12.88 -28.29 2.96
CA GLY A 381 12.63 -27.69 4.26
C GLY A 381 12.68 -26.15 4.25
N TRP A 382 12.28 -25.55 5.38
CA TRP A 382 12.13 -24.09 5.50
C TRP A 382 13.34 -23.37 6.08
N ASN A 383 14.40 -24.08 6.49
CA ASN A 383 15.54 -23.47 7.20
C ASN A 383 16.29 -22.42 6.35
N ILE A 384 16.67 -22.77 5.12
CA ILE A 384 17.40 -21.88 4.20
C ILE A 384 16.53 -20.70 3.77
N ALA A 385 15.28 -20.96 3.37
CA ALA A 385 14.30 -19.93 3.05
C ALA A 385 14.06 -19.00 4.26
N GLY A 386 14.03 -19.57 5.47
CA GLY A 386 13.93 -18.87 6.72
C GLY A 386 15.06 -17.86 6.95
N TRP A 387 16.32 -18.29 6.80
CA TRP A 387 17.47 -17.38 6.89
C TRP A 387 17.48 -16.31 5.80
N LEU A 388 16.92 -16.59 4.62
CA LEU A 388 16.77 -15.58 3.58
C LEU A 388 15.89 -14.41 4.02
N PHE A 389 14.86 -14.62 4.87
CA PHE A 389 14.11 -13.51 5.47
C PHE A 389 15.00 -12.57 6.27
N VAL A 390 15.95 -13.12 7.05
CA VAL A 390 16.90 -12.33 7.85
C VAL A 390 17.82 -11.52 6.94
N VAL A 391 18.33 -12.11 5.86
CA VAL A 391 19.16 -11.41 4.85
C VAL A 391 18.37 -10.28 4.17
N VAL A 392 17.12 -10.53 3.79
CA VAL A 392 16.25 -9.51 3.20
C VAL A 392 15.98 -8.38 4.20
N ALA A 393 15.72 -8.69 5.48
CA ALA A 393 15.53 -7.68 6.53
C ALA A 393 16.80 -6.82 6.75
N MET A 394 17.98 -7.42 6.72
CA MET A 394 19.26 -6.68 6.77
C MET A 394 19.47 -5.80 5.54
N THR A 395 19.10 -6.28 4.36
CA THR A 395 19.18 -5.48 3.12
C THR A 395 18.19 -4.31 3.16
N LEU A 396 16.98 -4.54 3.68
CA LEU A 396 15.96 -3.53 3.91
C LEU A 396 16.47 -2.45 4.87
N PHE A 397 17.17 -2.85 5.94
CA PHE A 397 17.84 -1.93 6.85
C PHE A 397 18.81 -1.01 6.11
N LEU A 398 19.70 -1.54 5.28
CA LEU A 398 20.68 -0.73 4.53
C LEU A 398 20.00 0.29 3.61
N CYS A 399 19.00 -0.15 2.83
CA CYS A 399 18.24 0.74 1.94
C CYS A 399 17.47 1.81 2.73
N SER A 400 16.80 1.41 3.81
CA SER A 400 15.97 2.30 4.63
C SER A 400 16.84 3.29 5.42
N MET A 401 18.02 2.89 5.88
CA MET A 401 18.99 3.78 6.52
C MET A 401 19.47 4.85 5.55
N ARG A 402 19.75 4.49 4.28
CA ARG A 402 20.10 5.48 3.25
C ARG A 402 18.93 6.42 2.92
N ALA A 403 17.72 5.88 2.84
CA ALA A 403 16.50 6.64 2.57
C ALA A 403 16.07 7.53 3.75
N SER A 404 16.48 7.21 4.97
CA SER A 404 16.14 7.98 6.19
C SER A 404 16.99 9.24 6.39
N LYS A 405 18.01 9.49 5.54
CA LYS A 405 18.76 10.75 5.54
C LYS A 405 17.88 11.90 5.05
N ASP A 406 18.04 13.07 5.64
CA ASP A 406 17.32 14.28 5.26
C ASP A 406 17.88 14.87 3.95
N GLU A 407 17.62 14.17 2.86
CA GLU A 407 18.05 14.52 1.51
C GLU A 407 16.83 14.52 0.58
N TYR A 408 16.80 15.44 -0.37
CA TYR A 408 15.77 15.47 -1.42
C TYR A 408 16.27 14.74 -2.66
N VAL A 409 15.33 14.25 -3.47
CA VAL A 409 15.66 13.63 -4.76
C VAL A 409 16.23 14.64 -5.76
N HIS A 410 15.96 15.94 -5.57
CA HIS A 410 16.44 17.06 -6.39
C HIS A 410 17.07 18.17 -5.55
#